data_AF-A0A699SHL3-F1
#
_entry.id   AF-A0A699SHL3-F1
#
_cell.length_a   1.000
_cell.length_b   1.000
_cell.length_c   1.000
_cell.angle_alpha   90.00
_cell.angle_beta   90.00
_cell.angle_gamma   90.00
#
_symmetry.space_group_name_H-M   'P 1'
#
loop_
_entity.id
_entity.type
_entity.pdbx_description
1 polymer ?
#
loop_
_entity_poly.entity_id
_entity_poly.type
_entity_poly.pdbx_seq_one_letter_code
_entity_poly.pdbx_strand_id
1 'polypeptide(L)'
;LISLALGVVVGALAGYFGGGLDSVLLGLMTVVWSIPGIMLVIAISLALDSKGVWVSFVAVGLTMWVDVARVVRGQVLGLRSATFIEAGRVLGQPPAPSWGLMVKEGYDLLGTQAGLWLTLLPGLAISLLVLSFNLLGNGLRDAFDPKTQLS
;
A
#
# COMPACT_ATOMS: atom_id res chain seq x y z
N LEU A 1 -17.28 4.27 10.76
CA LEU A 1 -18.17 5.18 9.98
C LEU A 1 -17.60 6.60 9.91
N ILE A 2 -17.31 7.25 11.04
CA ILE A 2 -16.73 8.61 11.05
C ILE A 2 -15.40 8.68 10.29
N SER A 3 -14.49 7.73 10.54
CA SER A 3 -13.19 7.64 9.84
C SER A 3 -13.33 7.43 8.33
N LEU A 4 -14.32 6.63 7.92
CA LEU A 4 -14.62 6.37 6.52
C LEU A 4 -15.12 7.63 5.83
N ALA A 5 -16.13 8.30 6.40
CA ALA A 5 -16.71 9.50 5.83
C ALA A 5 -15.67 10.62 5.72
N LEU A 6 -14.92 10.88 6.80
CA LEU A 6 -13.87 11.89 6.81
C LEU A 6 -12.75 11.56 5.83
N GLY A 7 -12.28 10.30 5.84
CA GLY A 7 -11.21 9.84 4.97
C GLY A 7 -11.58 9.93 3.49
N VAL A 8 -12.79 9.51 3.12
CA VAL A 8 -13.28 9.62 1.73
C VAL A 8 -13.34 11.08 1.29
N VAL A 9 -13.90 11.98 2.10
CA VAL A 9 -14.01 13.40 1.75
C VAL A 9 -12.62 14.03 1.59
N VAL A 10 -11.74 13.86 2.57
CA VAL A 10 -10.39 14.47 2.52
C VAL A 10 -9.54 13.87 1.41
N GLY A 11 -9.58 12.55 1.24
CA GLY A 11 -8.86 11.85 0.18
C GLY A 11 -9.32 12.25 -1.22
N ALA A 12 -10.64 12.40 -1.42
CA ALA A 12 -11.20 12.86 -2.68
C ALA A 12 -10.81 14.31 -2.99
N LEU A 13 -10.88 15.20 -2.00
CA LEU A 13 -10.47 16.61 -2.16
C LEU A 13 -8.98 16.72 -2.50
N ALA A 14 -8.11 16.00 -1.78
CA ALA A 14 -6.68 15.99 -2.05
C ALA A 14 -6.36 15.47 -3.46
N GLY A 15 -6.98 14.36 -3.86
CA GLY A 15 -6.75 13.77 -5.18
C GLY A 15 -7.35 14.58 -6.34
N TYR A 16 -8.50 15.23 -6.14
CA TYR A 16 -9.20 15.98 -7.18
C TYR A 16 -8.47 17.27 -7.53
N PHE A 17 -8.21 18.12 -6.54
CA PHE A 17 -7.58 19.43 -6.76
C PHE A 17 -6.09 19.28 -7.10
N GLY A 18 -5.38 18.35 -6.46
CA GLY A 18 -3.94 18.18 -6.65
C GLY A 18 -3.13 19.43 -6.25
N GLY A 19 -1.82 19.42 -6.52
CA GLY A 19 -0.97 20.60 -6.37
C GLY A 19 -0.75 21.04 -4.91
N GLY A 20 -0.93 22.33 -4.62
CA GLY A 20 -0.61 22.90 -3.31
C GLY A 20 -1.52 22.39 -2.19
N LEU A 21 -2.84 22.30 -2.43
CA LEU A 21 -3.80 21.78 -1.46
C LEU A 21 -3.49 20.32 -1.10
N ASP A 22 -3.21 19.52 -2.12
CA ASP A 22 -2.79 18.13 -1.95
C ASP A 22 -1.51 18.01 -1.11
N SER A 23 -0.51 18.84 -1.40
CA SER A 23 0.76 18.87 -0.64
C SER A 23 0.55 19.21 0.83
N VAL A 24 -0.32 20.17 1.14
CA VAL A 24 -0.66 20.56 2.52
C VAL A 24 -1.40 19.43 3.23
N LEU A 25 -2.42 18.85 2.57
CA LEU A 25 -3.20 17.75 3.15
C LEU A 25 -2.34 16.51 3.38
N LEU A 26 -1.42 16.20 2.46
CA LEU A 26 -0.41 15.16 2.64
C LEU A 26 0.47 15.45 3.85
N GLY A 27 0.96 16.68 4.01
CA GLY A 27 1.73 17.08 5.18
C GLY A 27 0.97 16.87 6.50
N LEU A 28 -0.31 17.26 6.52
CA LEU A 28 -1.16 17.07 7.71
C LEU A 28 -1.38 15.58 8.01
N MET A 29 -1.64 14.78 6.97
CA MET A 29 -1.77 13.33 7.06
C MET A 29 -0.47 12.64 7.49
N THR A 30 0.72 13.11 7.08
CA THR A 30 2.00 12.54 7.52
C THR A 30 2.32 12.91 8.96
N VAL A 31 2.03 14.13 9.39
CA VAL A 31 2.17 14.55 10.80
C VAL A 31 1.30 13.67 11.70
N VAL A 32 0.02 13.49 11.38
CA VAL A 32 -0.89 12.65 12.19
C VAL A 32 -0.43 11.19 12.22
N TRP A 33 0.05 10.66 11.09
CA TRP A 33 0.52 9.27 10.99
C TRP A 33 1.91 9.04 11.61
N SER A 34 2.69 10.10 11.85
CA SER A 34 3.99 9.99 12.52
C SER A 34 3.87 9.59 13.99
N ILE A 35 2.68 9.78 14.58
CA ILE A 35 2.41 9.42 15.96
C ILE A 35 1.89 7.98 16.00
N PRO A 36 2.55 7.06 16.73
CA PRO A 36 2.05 5.70 16.89
C PRO A 36 0.66 5.72 17.54
N GLY A 37 -0.34 5.14 16.89
CA GLY A 37 -1.74 5.21 17.36
C GLY A 37 -1.93 4.69 18.79
N ILE A 38 -1.15 3.68 19.19
CA ILE A 38 -1.14 3.14 20.56
C ILE A 38 -0.72 4.22 21.58
N MET A 39 0.27 5.06 21.24
CA MET A 39 0.69 6.15 22.12
C MET A 39 -0.41 7.18 22.33
N LEU A 40 -1.17 7.49 21.28
CA LEU A 40 -2.30 8.42 21.36
C LEU A 40 -3.41 7.87 22.26
N VAL A 41 -3.74 6.59 22.11
CA VAL A 41 -4.74 5.90 22.93
C VAL A 41 -4.34 5.95 24.40
N ILE A 42 -3.09 5.63 24.73
CA ILE A 42 -2.60 5.62 26.12
C ILE A 42 -2.59 7.04 26.69
N ALA A 43 -2.06 8.02 25.94
CA ALA A 43 -2.00 9.41 26.40
C ALA A 43 -3.39 9.99 26.70
N ILE A 44 -4.37 9.76 25.83
CA ILE A 44 -5.74 10.23 26.03
C ILE A 44 -6.42 9.48 27.17
N SER A 45 -6.24 8.16 27.28
CA SER A 45 -6.83 7.37 28.37
C SER A 45 -6.33 7.84 29.74
N LEU A 46 -5.03 8.14 29.84
CA LEU A 46 -4.43 8.68 31.07
C LEU A 46 -4.86 10.12 31.34
N ALA A 47 -4.92 10.98 30.33
CA ALA A 47 -5.29 12.39 30.48
C ALA A 47 -6.76 12.59 30.91
N LEU A 48 -7.66 11.69 30.50
CA LEU A 48 -9.09 11.78 30.78
C LEU A 48 -9.54 10.95 31.99
N ASP A 49 -8.61 10.24 32.67
CA ASP A 49 -8.89 9.23 33.71
C ASP A 49 -10.07 8.30 33.35
N SER A 50 -10.21 8.04 32.05
CA SER A 50 -11.39 7.36 31.52
C SER A 50 -11.08 5.90 31.35
N LYS A 51 -11.71 5.04 32.16
CA LYS A 51 -11.65 3.58 32.04
C LYS A 51 -12.48 3.03 30.87
N GLY A 52 -13.04 3.91 30.05
CA GLY A 52 -14.02 3.58 29.03
C GLY A 52 -13.39 3.20 27.68
N VAL A 53 -13.77 2.03 27.16
CA VAL A 53 -13.39 1.54 25.83
C VAL A 53 -13.75 2.55 24.70
N TRP A 54 -14.74 3.42 24.94
CA TRP A 54 -15.16 4.45 23.98
C TRP A 54 -14.03 5.42 23.58
N VAL A 55 -13.11 5.74 24.50
CA VAL A 55 -11.96 6.61 24.22
C VAL A 55 -11.04 5.96 23.19
N SER A 56 -10.81 4.66 23.31
CA SER A 56 -10.03 3.88 22.35
C SER A 56 -10.68 3.91 20.96
N PHE A 57 -12.01 3.82 20.86
CA PHE A 57 -12.71 3.93 19.58
C PHE A 57 -12.57 5.32 18.93
N VAL A 58 -12.60 6.39 19.72
CA VAL A 58 -12.41 7.75 19.21
C VAL A 58 -10.96 7.96 18.76
N ALA A 59 -9.99 7.54 19.56
CA ALA A 59 -8.57 7.64 19.24
C ALA A 59 -8.20 6.85 17.98
N VAL A 60 -8.69 5.61 17.84
CA VAL A 60 -8.49 4.80 16.63
C VAL A 60 -9.25 5.39 15.44
N GLY A 61 -10.44 5.95 15.64
CA GLY A 61 -11.17 6.66 14.59
C GLY A 61 -10.42 7.88 14.06
N LEU A 62 -9.73 8.61 14.94
CA LEU A 62 -8.88 9.76 14.62
C LEU A 62 -7.57 9.38 13.90
N THR A 63 -7.13 8.12 13.96
CA THR A 63 -5.95 7.67 13.19
C THR A 63 -6.37 6.99 11.89
N MET A 64 -7.44 6.20 11.89
CA MET A 64 -7.87 5.41 10.72
C MET A 64 -8.34 6.25 9.53
N TRP A 65 -8.83 7.48 9.74
CA TRP A 65 -9.28 8.31 8.62
C TRP A 65 -8.14 8.67 7.66
N VAL A 66 -6.89 8.75 8.16
CA VAL A 66 -5.70 9.04 7.35
C VAL A 66 -5.43 7.91 6.37
N ASP A 67 -5.53 6.66 6.83
CA ASP A 67 -5.33 5.49 5.99
C ASP A 67 -6.37 5.46 4.87
N VAL A 68 -7.64 5.69 5.21
CA VAL A 68 -8.73 5.80 4.22
C VAL A 68 -8.50 6.96 3.25
N ALA A 69 -8.10 8.13 3.75
CA ALA A 69 -7.83 9.29 2.91
C ALA A 69 -6.71 9.05 1.90
N ARG A 70 -5.63 8.38 2.30
CA ARG A 70 -4.51 8.03 1.41
C ARG A 70 -4.94 7.05 0.33
N VAL A 71 -5.75 6.05 0.68
CA VAL A 71 -6.29 5.09 -0.30
C VAL A 71 -7.17 5.79 -1.32
N VAL A 72 -8.15 6.56 -0.87
CA VAL A 72 -9.09 7.27 -1.75
C VAL A 72 -8.37 8.30 -2.62
N ARG A 73 -7.42 9.05 -2.05
CA ARG A 73 -6.56 9.96 -2.81
C ARG A 73 -5.81 9.23 -3.92
N GLY A 74 -5.22 8.07 -3.62
CA GLY A 74 -4.53 7.25 -4.62
C GLY A 74 -5.45 6.81 -5.76
N GLN A 75 -6.68 6.40 -5.43
CA GLN A 75 -7.69 6.03 -6.43
C GLN A 75 -8.09 7.22 -7.32
N VAL A 76 -8.32 8.40 -6.73
CA VAL A 76 -8.69 9.61 -7.48
C VAL A 76 -7.56 10.07 -8.38
N LEU A 77 -6.31 10.07 -7.91
CA LEU A 77 -5.15 10.38 -8.74
C LEU A 77 -4.98 9.38 -9.89
N GLY A 78 -5.23 8.08 -9.64
CA GLY A 78 -5.21 7.05 -10.67
C GLY A 78 -6.28 7.23 -11.74
N LEU A 79 -7.51 7.61 -11.36
CA LEU A 79 -8.57 7.93 -12.31
C LEU A 79 -8.21 9.16 -13.14
N ARG A 80 -7.70 10.20 -12.51
CA ARG A 80 -7.28 11.43 -13.18
C ARG A 80 -6.15 11.16 -14.18
N SER A 81 -5.13 10.41 -13.81
CA SER A 81 -4.03 10.07 -14.73
C SER A 81 -4.51 9.23 -15.92
N ALA A 82 -5.44 8.29 -15.70
CA ALA A 82 -6.04 7.49 -16.78
C ALA A 82 -6.75 8.38 -17.83
N THR A 83 -7.55 9.35 -17.39
CA THR A 83 -8.23 10.28 -18.31
C THR A 83 -7.26 11.14 -19.13
N PHE A 84 -6.15 11.58 -18.53
CA PHE A 84 -5.12 12.33 -19.25
C PHE A 84 -4.40 11.48 -20.28
N ILE A 85 -4.10 10.22 -19.96
CA ILE A 85 -3.47 9.26 -20.88
C ILE A 85 -4.39 9.00 -22.09
N GLU A 86 -5.68 8.79 -21.84
CA GLU A 86 -6.67 8.54 -22.89
C GLU A 86 -6.85 9.75 -23.81
N ALA A 87 -6.93 10.97 -23.25
CA ALA A 87 -6.98 12.20 -24.02
C ALA A 87 -5.72 12.40 -24.89
N GLY A 88 -4.53 12.14 -24.35
CA GLY A 88 -3.27 12.20 -25.10
C GLY A 88 -3.25 11.24 -26.29
N ARG A 89 -3.78 10.02 -26.11
CA ARG A 89 -3.91 9.03 -27.19
C ARG A 89 -4.81 9.52 -28.33
N VAL A 90 -5.95 10.16 -28.01
CA VAL A 90 -6.86 10.74 -29.03
C VAL A 90 -6.18 11.87 -29.81
N LEU A 91 -5.32 12.64 -29.14
CA LEU A 91 -4.55 13.73 -29.75
C LEU A 91 -3.30 13.25 -30.52
N GLY A 92 -3.11 11.93 -30.67
CA GLY A 92 -1.97 11.35 -31.38
C GLY A 92 -0.65 11.40 -30.62
N GLN A 93 -0.66 11.74 -29.32
CA GLN A 93 0.54 11.67 -28.49
C GLN A 93 0.81 10.21 -28.11
N PRO A 94 2.04 9.70 -28.32
CA PRO A 94 2.41 8.39 -27.81
C PRO A 94 2.26 8.37 -26.28
N PRO A 95 1.71 7.30 -25.69
CA PRO A 95 1.51 7.23 -24.25
C PRO A 95 2.87 7.35 -23.55
N ALA A 96 2.97 8.26 -22.58
CA ALA A 96 4.16 8.37 -21.75
C ALA A 96 4.36 7.04 -20.98
N PRO A 97 5.59 6.49 -20.94
CA PRO A 97 5.86 5.27 -20.19
C PRO A 97 5.61 5.54 -18.71
N SER A 98 4.66 4.83 -18.13
CA SER A 98 4.33 4.93 -16.70
C SER A 98 4.18 3.52 -16.12
N TRP A 99 4.65 3.32 -14.88
CA TRP A 99 4.56 2.04 -14.18
C TRP A 99 3.14 1.45 -14.19
N GLY A 100 2.11 2.30 -14.05
CA GLY A 100 0.71 1.86 -14.11
C GLY A 100 0.28 1.38 -15.50
N LEU A 101 0.75 2.03 -16.57
CA LEU A 101 0.48 1.61 -17.94
C LEU A 101 1.20 0.28 -18.26
N MET A 102 2.44 0.13 -17.82
CA MET A 102 3.20 -1.12 -17.96
C MET A 102 2.54 -2.28 -17.21
N VAL A 103 1.99 -2.02 -16.01
CA VAL A 103 1.21 -3.02 -15.26
C VAL A 103 -0.08 -3.37 -16.00
N LYS A 104 -0.82 -2.38 -16.50
CA LYS A 104 -2.05 -2.61 -17.28
C LYS A 104 -1.77 -3.43 -18.54
N GLU A 105 -0.75 -3.07 -19.30
CA GLU A 105 -0.28 -3.84 -20.47
C GLU A 105 0.13 -5.25 -20.07
N GLY A 106 0.83 -5.40 -18.94
CA GLY A 106 1.14 -6.70 -18.35
C GLY A 106 -0.11 -7.55 -18.09
N TYR A 107 -1.18 -6.96 -17.53
CA TYR A 107 -2.47 -7.64 -17.33
C TYR A 107 -3.16 -8.02 -18.63
N ASP A 108 -3.12 -7.15 -19.64
CA ASP A 108 -3.71 -7.44 -20.96
C ASP A 108 -2.98 -8.64 -21.63
N LEU A 109 -1.67 -8.77 -21.42
CA LEU A 109 -0.89 -9.94 -21.84
C LEU A 109 -1.36 -11.23 -21.14
N LEU A 110 -1.83 -11.16 -19.90
CA LEU A 110 -2.36 -12.32 -19.16
C LEU A 110 -3.65 -12.88 -19.78
N GLY A 111 -4.45 -12.03 -20.44
CA GLY A 111 -5.68 -12.43 -21.11
C GLY A 111 -5.47 -13.16 -22.45
N THR A 112 -4.23 -13.23 -22.94
CA THR A 112 -3.89 -13.91 -24.19
C THR A 112 -3.57 -15.39 -23.98
N GLN A 113 -3.61 -16.19 -25.05
CA GLN A 113 -3.28 -17.62 -25.02
C GLN A 113 -1.84 -17.92 -24.53
N ALA A 114 -0.95 -16.93 -24.58
CA ALA A 114 0.43 -17.01 -24.08
C ALA A 114 0.62 -16.44 -22.65
N GLY A 115 -0.39 -15.80 -22.07
CA GLY A 115 -0.30 -15.09 -20.79
C GLY A 115 0.04 -15.97 -19.58
N LEU A 116 -0.48 -17.20 -19.58
CA LEU A 116 -0.17 -18.19 -18.53
C LEU A 116 1.33 -18.50 -18.48
N TRP A 117 1.98 -18.71 -19.62
CA TRP A 117 3.42 -19.02 -19.68
C TRP A 117 4.30 -17.83 -19.27
N LEU A 118 3.90 -16.61 -19.61
CA LEU A 118 4.62 -15.37 -19.26
C LEU A 118 4.63 -15.07 -17.75
N THR A 119 3.68 -15.62 -16.99
CA THR A 119 3.59 -15.42 -15.54
C THR A 119 4.15 -16.61 -14.77
N LEU A 120 3.85 -17.82 -15.24
CA LEU A 120 4.23 -19.06 -14.56
C LEU A 120 5.73 -19.33 -14.65
N LEU A 121 6.39 -19.06 -15.78
CA LEU A 121 7.83 -19.28 -15.93
C LEU A 121 8.67 -18.48 -14.92
N PRO A 122 8.54 -17.14 -14.82
CA PRO A 122 9.30 -16.38 -13.83
C PRO A 122 8.89 -16.76 -12.40
N GLY A 123 7.60 -17.02 -12.14
CA GLY A 123 7.13 -17.45 -10.82
C GLY A 123 7.72 -18.78 -10.37
N LEU A 124 7.76 -19.78 -11.26
CA LEU A 124 8.37 -21.08 -11.01
C LEU A 124 9.89 -20.97 -10.88
N ALA A 125 10.55 -20.17 -11.72
CA ALA A 125 11.98 -19.94 -11.62
C ALA A 125 12.39 -19.32 -10.28
N ILE A 126 11.66 -18.29 -9.82
CA ILE A 126 11.89 -17.68 -8.50
C ILE A 126 11.60 -18.69 -7.38
N SER A 127 10.49 -19.43 -7.47
CA SER A 127 10.13 -20.42 -6.45
C SER A 127 11.19 -21.54 -6.34
N LEU A 128 11.66 -22.05 -7.47
CA LEU A 128 12.74 -23.04 -7.52
C LEU A 128 14.04 -22.49 -6.94
N LEU A 129 14.41 -21.25 -7.30
CA LEU A 129 15.61 -20.60 -6.78
C LEU A 129 15.53 -20.42 -5.26
N VAL A 130 14.39 -19.93 -4.75
CA VAL A 130 14.15 -19.77 -3.31
C VAL A 130 14.19 -21.11 -2.57
N LEU A 131 13.61 -22.17 -3.14
CA LEU A 131 13.68 -23.52 -2.58
C LEU A 131 15.11 -24.05 -2.55
N SER A 132 15.87 -23.89 -3.64
CA SER A 132 17.28 -24.30 -3.70
C SER A 132 18.13 -23.61 -2.64
N PHE A 133 17.98 -22.29 -2.47
CA PHE A 133 18.71 -21.56 -1.43
C PHE A 133 18.25 -21.91 -0.01
N ASN A 134 16.95 -22.12 0.22
CA ASN A 134 16.43 -22.56 1.52
C ASN A 134 16.98 -23.94 1.91
N LEU A 135 16.95 -24.90 0.99
CA LEU A 135 17.45 -26.25 1.24
C LEU A 135 18.95 -26.26 1.46
N LEU A 136 19.71 -25.49 0.68
CA LEU A 136 21.15 -25.32 0.87
C LEU A 136 21.45 -24.68 2.24
N GLY A 137 20.72 -23.63 2.61
CA GLY A 137 20.88 -22.96 3.90
C GLY A 137 20.58 -23.87 5.08
N ASN A 138 19.51 -24.67 5.01
CA ASN A 138 19.17 -25.66 6.03
C ASN A 138 20.23 -26.76 6.10
N GLY A 139 20.67 -27.30 4.96
CA GLY A 139 21.71 -28.33 4.93
C GLY A 139 23.06 -27.86 5.48
N LEU A 140 23.46 -26.62 5.19
CA LEU A 140 24.66 -26.02 5.77
C LEU A 140 24.50 -25.78 7.27
N ARG A 141 23.34 -25.27 7.72
CA ARG A 141 23.04 -25.07 9.13
C ARG A 141 23.13 -26.38 9.91
N ASP A 142 22.54 -27.45 9.40
CA ASP A 142 22.52 -28.76 10.05
C ASP A 142 23.93 -29.38 10.12
N ALA A 143 24.74 -29.18 9.08
CA ALA A 143 26.14 -29.65 9.04
C ALA A 143 27.05 -28.93 10.04
N PHE A 144 26.72 -27.69 10.42
CA PHE A 144 27.49 -26.88 11.35
C PHE A 144 26.78 -26.66 12.70
N ASP A 145 25.66 -27.34 12.99
CA ASP A 145 24.98 -27.25 14.29
C ASP A 145 25.78 -28.06 15.34
N PRO A 146 26.37 -27.42 16.36
CA PRO A 146 27.16 -28.13 17.36
C PRO A 146 26.31 -28.94 18.34
N LYS A 147 24.98 -28.82 18.31
CA LYS A 147 24.08 -29.48 19.28
C LYS A 147 23.70 -30.92 18.89
N THR A 148 23.85 -31.31 17.62
CA THR A 148 23.55 -32.68 17.15
C THR A 148 24.70 -33.67 17.41
N GLN A 149 25.90 -33.19 17.79
CA GLN A 149 27.06 -34.05 18.10
C GLN A 149 27.11 -34.55 19.55
N LEU A 150 26.15 -34.17 20.40
CA LEU A 150 26.14 -34.49 21.84
C LEU A 150 24.95 -35.36 22.30
N SER A 151 24.17 -35.93 21.36
CA SER A 151 23.09 -36.89 21.65
C SER A 151 23.38 -38.27 21.07
#